data_AF-A0A972HGS9-F1
#
_entry.id   AF-A0A972HGS9-F1
#
_cell.length_a   1.000
_cell.length_b   1.000
_cell.length_c   1.000
_cell.angle_alpha   90.00
_cell.angle_beta   90.00
_cell.angle_gamma   90.00
#
_symmetry.space_group_name_H-M   'P 1'
#
loop_
_entity.id
_entity.type
_entity.pdbx_description
1 polymer ?
#
loop_
_entity_poly.entity_id
_entity_poly.type
_entity_poly.pdbx_seq_one_letter_code
_entity_poly.pdbx_strand_id
1 'polypeptide(L)'
;MTLRVTGDDKIDGLVRSSPLALLIAMLLDQQISIELAFTGPSRLSDRLSGPLTAANIAETQVDDLVALFAEKPALHRFPASMAKRTHKLCEFVVEHYDGEVSAIWADVDSGSDLLGRLKTLPGFGSEKSKIFVALLAKRFDIKPSGWEAAAGGFSDDVPRSVADVDDPSVLAEIRAYRRRRSEQTKAVNKEH
;
A
#
# COMPACT_ATOMS: atom_id res chain seq x y z
N MET A 1 -2.54 17.57 4.98
CA MET A 1 -2.35 16.25 4.36
C MET A 1 -1.01 16.25 3.62
N THR A 2 -0.02 15.49 4.08
CA THR A 2 1.38 15.65 3.65
C THR A 2 2.09 14.34 3.32
N LEU A 3 1.40 13.33 2.77
CA LEU A 3 2.11 12.17 2.25
C LEU A 3 2.96 12.58 1.03
N ARG A 4 4.30 12.57 1.18
CA ARG A 4 5.29 12.93 0.15
C ARG A 4 6.37 11.86 0.04
N VAL A 5 6.11 10.86 -0.79
CA VAL A 5 6.92 9.63 -0.84
C VAL A 5 7.88 9.65 -2.03
N THR A 6 7.43 10.13 -3.18
CA THR A 6 8.21 10.08 -4.41
C THR A 6 8.97 11.38 -4.66
N GLY A 7 8.53 12.48 -4.05
CA GLY A 7 9.03 13.83 -4.33
C GLY A 7 8.43 14.44 -5.61
N ASP A 8 7.52 13.71 -6.28
CA ASP A 8 6.75 14.19 -7.42
C ASP A 8 5.30 14.48 -6.96
N ASP A 9 4.90 15.75 -7.06
CA ASP A 9 3.59 16.21 -6.58
C ASP A 9 2.41 15.59 -7.35
N LYS A 10 2.59 15.21 -8.62
CA LYS A 10 1.54 14.54 -9.42
C LYS A 10 1.34 13.12 -8.90
N ILE A 11 2.44 12.37 -8.72
CA ILE A 11 2.40 10.98 -8.26
C ILE A 11 1.88 10.91 -6.82
N ASP A 12 2.47 11.71 -5.92
CA ASP A 12 2.05 11.74 -4.52
C ASP A 12 0.63 12.31 -4.39
N GLY A 13 0.24 13.23 -5.28
CA GLY A 13 -1.11 13.78 -5.39
C GLY A 13 -2.16 12.72 -5.69
N LEU A 14 -1.90 11.83 -6.65
CA LEU A 14 -2.79 10.72 -6.98
C LEU A 14 -2.98 9.77 -5.79
N VAL A 15 -1.89 9.38 -5.11
CA VAL A 15 -1.96 8.50 -3.93
C VAL A 15 -2.72 9.17 -2.79
N ARG A 16 -2.59 10.49 -2.64
CA ARG A 16 -3.33 11.28 -1.65
C ARG A 16 -4.83 11.36 -1.93
N SER A 17 -5.24 11.47 -3.19
CA SER A 17 -6.64 11.71 -3.56
C SER A 17 -7.43 10.44 -3.93
N SER A 18 -6.76 9.35 -4.30
CA SER A 18 -7.40 8.09 -4.70
C SER A 18 -7.17 6.99 -3.66
N PRO A 19 -8.24 6.57 -2.93
CA PRO A 19 -8.20 5.42 -2.04
C PRO A 19 -7.64 4.15 -2.71
N LEU A 20 -8.00 3.90 -3.97
CA LEU A 20 -7.49 2.75 -4.72
C LEU A 20 -6.00 2.89 -5.03
N ALA A 21 -5.52 4.07 -5.43
CA ALA A 21 -4.10 4.29 -5.67
C ALA A 21 -3.28 4.04 -4.39
N LEU A 22 -3.76 4.52 -3.24
CA LEU A 22 -3.15 4.25 -1.94
C LEU A 22 -3.08 2.75 -1.63
N LEU A 23 -4.18 2.03 -1.85
CA LEU A 23 -4.26 0.60 -1.59
C LEU A 23 -3.31 -0.20 -2.50
N ILE A 24 -3.25 0.15 -3.79
CA ILE A 24 -2.33 -0.47 -4.75
C ILE A 24 -0.88 -0.16 -4.36
N ALA A 25 -0.53 1.08 -4.03
CA ALA A 25 0.82 1.43 -3.57
C ALA A 25 1.27 0.58 -2.37
N MET A 26 0.39 0.40 -1.38
CA MET A 26 0.62 -0.46 -0.22
C MET A 26 0.76 -1.94 -0.59
N LEU A 27 -0.03 -2.43 -1.56
CA LEU A 27 0.11 -3.79 -2.06
C LEU A 27 1.48 -4.02 -2.71
N LEU A 28 1.94 -3.04 -3.50
CA LEU A 28 3.20 -3.06 -4.25
C LEU A 28 4.44 -2.82 -3.38
N ASP A 29 4.32 -2.30 -2.16
CA ASP A 29 5.42 -2.16 -1.20
C ASP A 29 5.83 -3.55 -0.66
N GLN A 30 6.41 -4.33 -1.55
CA GLN A 30 6.91 -5.67 -1.31
C GLN A 30 8.25 -5.79 -1.99
N GLN A 31 9.29 -5.88 -1.17
CA GLN A 31 10.60 -6.25 -1.64
C GLN A 31 11.23 -5.21 -2.61
N ILE A 32 10.57 -4.10 -2.93
CA ILE A 32 11.12 -2.96 -3.68
C ILE A 32 11.28 -1.74 -2.75
N SER A 33 11.76 -0.62 -3.30
CA SER A 33 11.78 0.64 -2.55
C SER A 33 10.36 1.21 -2.44
N ILE A 34 10.08 1.96 -1.37
CA ILE A 34 8.75 2.55 -1.12
C ILE A 34 8.39 3.51 -2.26
N GLU A 35 9.36 4.28 -2.75
CA GLU A 35 9.19 5.26 -3.82
C GLU A 35 8.76 4.58 -5.13
N LEU A 36 9.38 3.44 -5.47
CA LEU A 36 9.01 2.68 -6.66
C LEU A 36 7.61 2.08 -6.51
N ALA A 37 7.26 1.58 -5.32
CA ALA A 37 5.92 1.07 -5.04
C ALA A 37 4.85 2.16 -5.17
N PHE A 38 5.11 3.35 -4.62
CA PHE A 38 4.20 4.49 -4.63
C PHE A 38 4.15 5.23 -5.98
N THR A 39 5.15 5.05 -6.84
CA THR A 39 5.08 5.41 -8.26
C THR A 39 4.14 4.48 -9.05
N GLY A 40 3.92 3.26 -8.56
CA GLY A 40 3.17 2.21 -9.24
C GLY A 40 1.77 2.63 -9.71
N PRO A 41 0.90 3.15 -8.83
CA PRO A 41 -0.45 3.55 -9.22
C PRO A 41 -0.50 4.58 -10.36
N SER A 42 0.41 5.56 -10.38
CA SER A 42 0.46 6.55 -11.47
C SER A 42 0.81 5.89 -12.79
N ARG A 43 1.83 5.03 -12.83
CA ARG A 43 2.20 4.31 -14.05
C ARG A 43 1.10 3.36 -14.52
N LEU A 44 0.39 2.72 -13.60
CA LEU A 44 -0.75 1.88 -13.95
C LEU A 44 -1.88 2.73 -14.54
N SER A 45 -2.18 3.87 -13.91
CA SER A 45 -3.19 4.82 -14.41
C SER A 45 -2.86 5.35 -15.81
N ASP A 46 -1.59 5.60 -16.11
CA ASP A 46 -1.15 6.08 -17.43
C ASP A 46 -1.26 4.98 -18.52
N ARG A 47 -1.30 3.69 -18.13
CA ARG A 47 -1.33 2.53 -19.03
C ARG A 47 -2.71 1.94 -19.25
N LEU A 48 -3.65 2.18 -18.33
CA LEU A 48 -5.02 1.72 -18.46
C LEU A 48 -5.73 2.49 -19.57
N SER A 49 -6.61 1.81 -20.30
CA SER A 49 -7.49 2.43 -21.30
C SER A 49 -8.63 3.24 -20.66
N GLY A 50 -8.96 2.95 -19.40
CA GLY A 50 -10.00 3.61 -18.62
C GLY A 50 -9.47 4.19 -17.30
N PRO A 51 -10.35 4.83 -16.50
CA PRO A 51 -9.96 5.38 -15.21
C PRO A 51 -9.44 4.30 -14.25
N LEU A 52 -8.58 4.70 -13.32
CA LEU A 52 -8.07 3.84 -12.25
C LEU A 52 -9.18 3.58 -11.21
N THR A 53 -10.04 2.60 -11.48
CA THR A 53 -11.12 2.13 -10.59
C THR A 53 -11.00 0.63 -10.33
N ALA A 54 -11.58 0.16 -9.22
CA ALA A 54 -11.53 -1.26 -8.87
C ALA A 54 -12.30 -2.10 -9.92
N ALA A 55 -13.46 -1.62 -10.35
CA ALA A 55 -14.26 -2.23 -11.40
C ALA A 55 -13.47 -2.40 -12.72
N ASN A 56 -12.85 -1.33 -13.21
CA ASN A 56 -12.09 -1.40 -14.47
C ASN A 56 -10.92 -2.40 -14.39
N ILE A 57 -10.21 -2.43 -13.26
CA ILE A 57 -9.10 -3.38 -13.08
C ILE A 57 -9.63 -4.81 -12.96
N ALA A 58 -10.75 -5.03 -12.27
CA ALA A 58 -11.37 -6.35 -12.10
C ALA A 58 -11.99 -6.89 -13.40
N GLU A 59 -12.43 -6.01 -14.31
CA GLU A 59 -12.94 -6.37 -15.64
C GLU A 59 -11.82 -6.58 -16.67
N THR A 60 -10.61 -6.06 -16.41
CA THR A 60 -9.46 -6.23 -17.29
C THR A 60 -9.01 -7.69 -17.29
N GLN A 61 -8.82 -8.30 -18.47
CA GLN A 61 -8.26 -9.65 -18.54
C GLN A 61 -6.91 -9.71 -17.82
N VAL A 62 -6.72 -10.73 -16.98
CA VAL A 62 -5.54 -10.83 -16.10
C VAL A 62 -4.22 -10.76 -16.88
N ASP A 63 -4.15 -11.41 -18.04
CA ASP A 63 -2.93 -11.41 -18.86
C ASP A 63 -2.65 -10.04 -19.52
N ASP A 64 -3.70 -9.28 -19.84
CA ASP A 64 -3.55 -7.89 -20.30
C ASP A 64 -3.00 -7.01 -19.16
N LEU A 65 -3.55 -7.14 -17.95
CA LEU A 65 -3.03 -6.42 -16.78
C LEU A 65 -1.57 -6.80 -16.48
N VAL A 66 -1.21 -8.08 -16.66
CA VAL A 66 0.20 -8.53 -16.55
C VAL A 66 1.08 -7.84 -17.59
N ALA A 67 0.62 -7.68 -18.83
CA ALA A 67 1.33 -6.95 -19.86
C ALA A 67 1.52 -5.48 -19.51
N LEU A 68 0.48 -4.81 -19.00
CA LEU A 68 0.57 -3.43 -18.50
C LEU A 68 1.59 -3.31 -17.36
N PHE A 69 1.66 -4.28 -16.45
CA PHE A 69 2.68 -4.31 -15.38
C PHE A 69 4.11 -4.52 -15.89
N ALA A 70 4.26 -5.31 -16.96
CA ALA A 70 5.55 -5.69 -17.53
C ALA A 70 6.10 -4.65 -18.53
N GLU A 71 5.28 -3.75 -19.05
CA GLU A 71 5.70 -2.68 -19.95
C GLU A 71 6.86 -1.87 -19.34
N LYS A 72 7.92 -1.66 -20.13
CA LYS A 72 9.17 -1.04 -19.66
C LYS A 72 9.04 0.50 -19.57
N PRO A 73 9.49 1.13 -18.47
CA PRO A 73 10.05 0.50 -17.26
C PRO A 73 8.96 -0.21 -16.45
N ALA A 74 9.21 -1.47 -16.07
CA ALA A 74 8.22 -2.30 -15.37
C ALA A 74 7.73 -1.64 -14.07
N LEU A 75 6.46 -1.87 -13.74
CA LEU A 75 5.82 -1.39 -12.52
C LEU A 75 6.45 -1.97 -11.25
N HIS A 76 6.88 -3.23 -11.32
CA HIS A 76 7.49 -3.95 -10.23
C HIS A 76 8.56 -4.91 -10.76
N ARG A 77 9.51 -5.32 -9.91
CA ARG A 77 10.47 -6.39 -10.24
C ARG A 77 9.86 -7.80 -10.38
N PHE A 78 8.56 -7.93 -10.06
CA PHE A 78 7.77 -9.16 -10.12
C PHE A 78 6.43 -8.86 -10.83
N PRO A 79 6.46 -8.38 -12.08
CA PRO A 79 5.31 -7.73 -12.71
C PRO A 79 4.10 -8.66 -12.78
N ALA A 80 4.29 -9.91 -13.22
CA ALA A 80 3.19 -10.87 -13.34
C ALA A 80 2.54 -11.21 -11.98
N SER A 81 3.34 -11.39 -10.93
CA SER A 81 2.82 -11.71 -9.58
C SER A 81 2.06 -10.52 -8.98
N MET A 82 2.58 -9.31 -9.14
CA MET A 82 1.95 -8.11 -8.61
C MET A 82 0.70 -7.70 -9.39
N ALA A 83 0.68 -7.90 -10.72
CA ALA A 83 -0.53 -7.72 -11.52
C ALA A 83 -1.65 -8.63 -11.05
N LYS A 84 -1.38 -9.94 -10.93
CA LYS A 84 -2.37 -10.93 -10.44
C LYS A 84 -2.88 -10.62 -9.05
N ARG A 85 -2.03 -10.12 -8.15
CA ARG A 85 -2.45 -9.70 -6.80
C ARG A 85 -3.29 -8.42 -6.84
N THR A 86 -2.95 -7.48 -7.71
CA THR A 86 -3.69 -6.23 -7.90
C THR A 86 -5.08 -6.51 -8.46
N HIS A 87 -5.18 -7.40 -9.44
CA HIS A 87 -6.46 -7.90 -9.97
C HIS A 87 -7.33 -8.49 -8.85
N LYS A 88 -6.80 -9.47 -8.10
CA LYS A 88 -7.52 -10.12 -6.99
C LYS A 88 -7.96 -9.14 -5.91
N LEU A 89 -7.14 -8.15 -5.61
CA LEU A 89 -7.49 -7.09 -4.67
C LEU A 89 -8.67 -6.28 -5.20
N CYS A 90 -8.68 -5.92 -6.48
CA CYS A 90 -9.76 -5.15 -7.09
C CYS A 90 -11.06 -5.97 -7.20
N GLU A 91 -10.98 -7.26 -7.56
CA GLU A 91 -12.11 -8.19 -7.52
C GLU A 91 -12.73 -8.24 -6.11
N PHE A 92 -11.89 -8.40 -5.07
CA PHE A 92 -12.34 -8.43 -3.69
C PHE A 92 -13.03 -7.12 -3.27
N VAL A 93 -12.50 -5.97 -3.70
CA VAL A 93 -13.12 -4.66 -3.42
C VAL A 93 -14.47 -4.53 -4.13
N VAL A 94 -14.58 -5.00 -5.38
CA VAL A 94 -15.86 -5.00 -6.10
C VAL A 94 -16.87 -5.91 -5.41
N GLU A 95 -16.46 -7.12 -5.01
CA GLU A 95 -17.35 -8.12 -4.41
C GLU A 95 -17.84 -7.73 -3.01
N HIS A 96 -16.96 -7.16 -2.18
CA HIS A 96 -17.27 -6.94 -0.75
C HIS A 96 -17.53 -5.47 -0.38
N TYR A 97 -17.21 -4.53 -1.26
CA TYR A 97 -17.34 -3.09 -1.02
C TYR A 97 -17.93 -2.34 -2.22
N ASP A 98 -18.58 -3.04 -3.16
CA ASP A 98 -19.21 -2.46 -4.36
C ASP A 98 -18.28 -1.58 -5.21
N GLY A 99 -16.96 -1.83 -5.13
CA GLY A 99 -15.93 -1.04 -5.82
C GLY A 99 -15.43 0.18 -5.05
N GLU A 100 -16.06 0.52 -3.92
CA GLU A 100 -15.77 1.69 -3.10
C GLU A 100 -14.71 1.41 -2.03
N VAL A 101 -13.43 1.65 -2.38
CA VAL A 101 -12.28 1.38 -1.49
C VAL A 101 -12.36 2.14 -0.16
N SER A 102 -12.91 3.35 -0.14
CA SER A 102 -13.07 4.13 1.10
C SER A 102 -14.02 3.47 2.10
N ALA A 103 -14.96 2.63 1.66
CA ALA A 103 -15.89 1.91 2.54
C ALA A 103 -15.17 0.91 3.48
N ILE A 104 -13.93 0.54 3.16
CA ILE A 104 -13.07 -0.27 4.05
C ILE A 104 -12.85 0.44 5.39
N TRP A 105 -12.83 1.78 5.42
CA TRP A 105 -12.52 2.58 6.61
C TRP A 105 -13.49 3.76 6.88
N ALA A 106 -14.57 3.91 6.11
CA ALA A 106 -15.55 4.98 6.33
C ALA A 106 -16.33 4.79 7.64
N ASP A 107 -16.71 3.55 7.98
CA ASP A 107 -17.60 3.21 9.10
C ASP A 107 -16.94 2.26 10.10
N VAL A 108 -15.69 2.53 10.47
CA VAL A 108 -14.95 1.75 11.48
C VAL A 108 -14.91 2.53 12.79
N ASP A 109 -15.55 2.01 13.83
CA ASP A 109 -15.56 2.64 15.16
C ASP A 109 -14.26 2.42 15.94
N SER A 110 -13.53 1.35 15.61
CA SER A 110 -12.32 0.93 16.34
C SER A 110 -11.16 0.58 15.41
N GLY A 111 -9.94 0.83 15.90
CA GLY A 111 -8.72 0.40 15.24
C GLY A 111 -8.63 -1.11 15.07
N SER A 112 -9.22 -1.89 15.99
CA SER A 112 -9.28 -3.35 15.88
C SER A 112 -10.15 -3.82 14.72
N ASP A 113 -11.31 -3.18 14.49
CA ASP A 113 -12.17 -3.48 13.34
C ASP A 113 -11.46 -3.11 12.03
N LEU A 114 -10.91 -1.89 11.95
CA LEU A 114 -10.12 -1.46 10.79
C LEU A 114 -8.97 -2.44 10.49
N LEU A 115 -8.21 -2.85 11.50
CA LEU A 115 -7.14 -3.83 11.33
C LEU A 115 -7.68 -5.19 10.86
N GLY A 116 -8.85 -5.60 11.34
CA GLY A 116 -9.56 -6.79 10.90
C GLY A 116 -9.88 -6.74 9.41
N ARG A 117 -10.57 -5.70 8.96
CA ARG A 117 -10.91 -5.48 7.54
C ARG A 117 -9.67 -5.41 6.66
N LEU A 118 -8.63 -4.71 7.09
CA LEU A 118 -7.37 -4.62 6.34
C LEU A 118 -6.63 -5.96 6.24
N LYS A 119 -6.85 -6.92 7.16
CA LYS A 119 -6.24 -8.26 7.08
C LYS A 119 -6.98 -9.21 6.15
N THR A 120 -8.24 -8.91 5.80
CA THR A 120 -8.99 -9.74 4.83
C THR A 120 -8.62 -9.42 3.40
N LEU A 121 -8.03 -8.23 3.15
CA LEU A 121 -7.65 -7.80 1.81
C LEU A 121 -6.57 -8.73 1.19
N PRO A 122 -6.76 -9.22 -0.05
CA PRO A 122 -5.76 -10.02 -0.73
C PRO A 122 -4.40 -9.33 -0.79
N GLY A 123 -3.38 -10.00 -0.24
CA GLY A 123 -2.00 -9.47 -0.21
C GLY A 123 -1.67 -8.59 1.00
N PHE A 124 -2.57 -8.44 1.96
CA PHE A 124 -2.34 -7.72 3.22
C PHE A 124 -2.16 -8.69 4.39
N GLY A 125 -0.90 -8.88 4.80
CA GLY A 125 -0.55 -9.61 6.02
C GLY A 125 -0.54 -8.71 7.25
N SER A 126 -0.45 -9.33 8.44
CA SER A 126 -0.53 -8.63 9.74
C SER A 126 0.31 -7.36 9.83
N GLU A 127 1.60 -7.41 9.49
CA GLU A 127 2.48 -6.22 9.57
C GLU A 127 2.04 -5.11 8.61
N LYS A 128 1.69 -5.44 7.36
CA LYS A 128 1.23 -4.46 6.37
C LYS A 128 -0.08 -3.81 6.80
N SER A 129 -1.03 -4.59 7.30
CA SER A 129 -2.30 -4.05 7.80
C SER A 129 -2.07 -3.09 8.96
N LYS A 130 -1.14 -3.38 9.89
CA LYS A 130 -0.76 -2.45 10.97
C LYS A 130 -0.11 -1.17 10.46
N ILE A 131 0.82 -1.27 9.52
CA ILE A 131 1.42 -0.10 8.84
C ILE A 131 0.31 0.74 8.19
N PHE A 132 -0.67 0.08 7.56
CA PHE A 132 -1.72 0.81 6.86
C PHE A 132 -2.70 1.50 7.82
N VAL A 133 -3.03 0.90 8.98
CA VAL A 133 -3.73 1.61 10.06
C VAL A 133 -2.95 2.88 10.47
N ALA A 134 -1.64 2.76 10.70
CA ALA A 134 -0.81 3.92 11.06
C ALA A 134 -0.79 4.97 9.95
N LEU A 135 -0.70 4.56 8.68
CA LEU A 135 -0.68 5.46 7.54
C LEU A 135 -1.99 6.25 7.43
N LEU A 136 -3.13 5.56 7.55
CA LEU A 136 -4.46 6.19 7.54
C LEU A 136 -4.59 7.21 8.68
N ALA A 137 -4.20 6.85 9.89
CA ALA A 137 -4.23 7.74 11.04
C ALA A 137 -3.30 8.95 10.89
N LYS A 138 -2.01 8.71 10.63
CA LYS A 138 -0.98 9.76 10.62
C LYS A 138 -1.07 10.70 9.42
N ARG A 139 -1.50 10.19 8.25
CA ARG A 139 -1.41 10.93 6.98
C ARG A 139 -2.77 11.30 6.37
N PHE A 140 -3.83 10.58 6.71
CA PHE A 140 -5.19 10.78 6.17
C PHE A 140 -6.23 11.15 7.24
N ASP A 141 -5.81 11.31 8.50
CA ASP A 141 -6.68 11.68 9.63
C ASP A 141 -7.83 10.70 9.91
N ILE A 142 -7.70 9.46 9.45
CA ILE A 142 -8.65 8.38 9.74
C ILE A 142 -8.18 7.67 11.00
N LYS A 143 -8.68 8.12 12.15
CA LYS A 143 -8.21 7.76 13.50
C LYS A 143 -9.33 7.13 14.33
N PRO A 144 -9.79 5.90 14.01
CA PRO A 144 -10.78 5.24 14.84
C PRO A 144 -10.25 4.96 16.25
N SER A 145 -11.15 4.73 17.21
CA SER A 145 -10.77 4.55 18.61
C SER A 145 -9.79 3.40 18.79
N GLY A 146 -8.65 3.64 19.46
CA GLY A 146 -7.63 2.63 19.69
C GLY A 146 -6.81 2.23 18.44
N TRP A 147 -6.74 3.09 17.42
CA TRP A 147 -5.90 2.85 16.24
C TRP A 147 -4.41 2.65 16.60
N GLU A 148 -3.91 3.28 17.67
CA GLU A 148 -2.51 3.13 18.11
C GLU A 148 -2.22 1.68 18.52
N ALA A 149 -3.11 1.10 19.34
CA ALA A 149 -2.99 -0.29 19.77
C ALA A 149 -3.07 -1.26 18.57
N ALA A 150 -3.94 -0.95 17.61
CA ALA A 150 -4.07 -1.73 16.38
C ALA A 150 -2.82 -1.64 15.50
N ALA A 151 -2.26 -0.44 15.32
CA ALA A 151 -1.01 -0.20 14.59
C ALA A 151 0.23 -0.75 15.32
N GLY A 152 0.16 -0.93 16.65
CA GLY A 152 1.29 -1.37 17.46
C GLY A 152 2.49 -0.43 17.32
N GLY A 153 3.71 -0.95 17.19
CA GLY A 153 4.93 -0.14 17.06
C GLY A 153 5.02 0.76 15.81
N PHE A 154 4.00 0.79 14.95
CA PHE A 154 3.91 1.78 13.86
C PHE A 154 3.14 3.05 14.27
N SER A 155 2.56 3.10 15.47
CA SER A 155 1.86 4.28 15.97
C SER A 155 2.77 5.34 16.58
N ASP A 156 3.96 4.97 17.06
CA ASP A 156 4.93 5.89 17.68
C ASP A 156 5.65 6.77 16.64
N ASP A 157 6.47 7.71 17.10
CA ASP A 157 7.16 8.68 16.22
C ASP A 157 8.45 8.15 15.59
N VAL A 158 8.79 6.87 15.76
CA VAL A 158 10.05 6.34 15.24
C VAL A 158 9.87 5.96 13.76
N PRO A 159 10.68 6.51 12.83
CA PRO A 159 10.54 6.22 11.40
C PRO A 159 10.82 4.75 11.07
N ARG A 160 9.78 4.00 10.68
CA ARG A 160 9.88 2.58 10.35
C ARG A 160 9.15 2.19 9.07
N SER A 161 8.20 3.00 8.61
CA SER A 161 7.30 2.67 7.53
C SER A 161 6.87 3.90 6.73
N VAL A 162 6.13 3.68 5.64
CA VAL A 162 5.58 4.78 4.85
C VAL A 162 4.60 5.66 5.64
N ALA A 163 4.03 5.15 6.73
CA ALA A 163 3.21 5.96 7.64
C ALA A 163 3.99 7.15 8.23
N ASP A 164 5.32 7.04 8.30
CA ASP A 164 6.22 8.02 8.89
C ASP A 164 6.77 9.00 7.85
N VAL A 165 6.38 8.89 6.57
CA VAL A 165 6.89 9.74 5.49
C VAL A 165 5.99 10.96 5.26
N ASP A 166 6.42 12.12 5.74
CA ASP A 166 5.92 13.45 5.32
C ASP A 166 6.93 14.25 4.51
N ASP A 167 8.20 13.89 4.60
CA ASP A 167 9.28 14.43 3.81
C ASP A 167 10.13 13.29 3.21
N PRO A 168 10.56 13.39 1.94
CA PRO A 168 11.41 12.39 1.30
C PRO A 168 12.73 12.10 2.04
N SER A 169 13.24 13.03 2.86
CA SER A 169 14.45 12.81 3.66
C SER A 169 14.31 11.66 4.66
N VAL A 170 13.10 11.41 5.19
CA VAL A 170 12.80 10.33 6.17
C VAL A 170 13.00 8.94 5.55
N LEU A 171 12.92 8.83 4.22
CA LEU A 171 13.07 7.55 3.51
C LEU A 171 14.45 6.93 3.72
N ALA A 172 15.49 7.74 3.91
CA ALA A 172 16.84 7.24 4.19
C ALA A 172 16.87 6.43 5.51
N GLU A 173 16.19 6.93 6.55
CA GLU A 173 16.09 6.28 7.86
C GLU A 173 15.27 4.98 7.79
N ILE A 174 14.13 5.02 7.09
CA ILE A 174 13.27 3.84 6.90
C ILE A 174 14.02 2.74 6.14
N ARG A 175 14.76 3.09 5.08
CA ARG A 175 15.60 2.12 4.35
C ARG A 175 16.66 1.51 5.26
N ALA A 176 17.29 2.32 6.12
CA ALA A 176 18.28 1.82 7.09
C ALA A 176 17.63 0.88 8.13
N TYR A 177 16.43 1.20 8.61
CA TYR A 177 15.65 0.35 9.51
C TYR A 177 15.30 -1.00 8.84
N ARG A 178 14.78 -0.98 7.60
CA ARG A 178 14.44 -2.19 6.84
C ARG A 178 15.66 -3.08 6.59
N ARG A 179 16.83 -2.49 6.29
CA ARG A 179 18.10 -3.24 6.14
C ARG A 179 18.48 -3.95 7.45
N ARG A 180 18.52 -3.22 8.57
CA ARG A 180 18.84 -3.80 9.89
C ARG A 180 17.90 -4.95 10.26
N ARG A 181 16.59 -4.81 10.03
CA ARG A 181 15.64 -5.90 10.28
C ARG A 181 15.84 -7.12 9.39
N SER A 182 16.14 -6.90 8.11
CA SER A 182 16.45 -7.99 7.17
C SER A 182 17.69 -8.77 7.61
N GLU A 183 18.73 -8.08 8.07
CA GLU A 183 19.97 -8.67 8.60
C GLU A 183 19.71 -9.47 9.88
N GLN A 184 18.96 -8.90 10.83
CA GLN A 184 18.57 -9.59 12.06
C GLN A 184 17.77 -10.87 11.78
N THR A 185 16.80 -10.81 10.85
CA THR A 185 16.00 -11.98 10.46
C THR A 185 16.89 -13.07 9.83
N LYS A 186 17.85 -12.68 8.99
CA LYS A 186 18.81 -13.63 8.39
C LYS A 186 19.76 -14.23 9.43
N ALA A 187 20.14 -13.49 10.45
CA ALA A 187 20.99 -14.00 11.53
C ALA A 187 20.25 -15.06 12.36
N VAL A 188 19.02 -14.77 12.79
CA VAL A 188 18.17 -15.72 13.54
C VAL A 188 17.91 -17.00 12.74
N ASN A 189 17.68 -16.89 11.43
CA ASN A 189 17.46 -18.04 10.56
C ASN A 189 18.73 -18.85 10.25
N LYS A 190 19.93 -18.35 10.58
CA LYS A 190 21.20 -19.11 10.45
C LYS A 190 21.58 -19.85 11.72
N GLU A 191 21.00 -19.45 12.86
CA GLU A 191 21.25 -20.05 14.17
C GLU A 191 20.28 -21.21 14.50
N HIS A 192 19.25 -21.41 13.69
CA HIS A 192 18.32 -22.55 13.73
C HIS A 192 18.53 -23.47 12.53
#